data_AF-A0A7W9L399-F1
#
_entry.id   AF-A0A7W9L399-F1
#
_cell.length_a   1.000
_cell.length_b   1.000
_cell.length_c   1.000
_cell.angle_alpha   90.00
_cell.angle_beta   90.00
_cell.angle_gamma   90.00
#
_symmetry.space_group_name_H-M   'P 1'
#
loop_
_entity.id
_entity.type
_entity.pdbx_description
1 polymer ?
#
loop_
_entity_poly.entity_id
_entity_poly.type
_entity_poly.pdbx_seq_one_letter_code
_entity_poly.pdbx_strand_id
1 'polypeptide(L)'
;MTDVILSNALADLAEQVKLANEQFLLARRTTAESALRAGGLLIDAKDRCAHGEWLPFLKRAGINERTARNFMTLARSGIKPDTVADLGGIRAALEHLARERAEAAIREESAELKAEEAVLQAENEELREANAALEAEISALKAEIKRFSEMRPLFDKGGFEAVVAAKDEEIRVLKTRVERESKDKAGHAKSAKFWEKRARELGYSKERA
;
A
#
# COMPACT_ATOMS: atom_id res chain seq x y z
N MET A 1 -8.97 43.41 -42.42
CA MET A 1 -7.59 42.97 -42.17
C MET A 1 -6.71 44.00 -42.84
N THR A 2 -6.26 45.01 -42.10
CA THR A 2 -5.45 46.10 -42.65
C THR A 2 -4.06 45.55 -42.91
N ASP A 3 -3.76 45.33 -44.19
CA ASP A 3 -2.42 45.01 -44.65
C ASP A 3 -1.58 46.28 -44.38
N VAL A 4 -0.85 46.27 -43.27
CA VAL A 4 0.01 47.39 -42.90
C VAL A 4 1.17 47.36 -43.88
N ILE A 5 1.09 48.20 -44.92
CA ILE A 5 2.19 48.40 -45.85
C ILE A 5 3.37 48.92 -45.04
N LEU A 6 4.34 48.05 -44.79
CA LEU A 6 5.60 48.42 -44.14
C LEU A 6 6.26 49.50 -44.99
N SER A 7 6.81 50.53 -44.35
CA SER A 7 7.68 51.45 -45.07
C SER A 7 8.85 50.66 -45.66
N ASN A 8 9.39 51.10 -46.81
CA ASN A 8 10.52 50.41 -47.46
C ASN A 8 11.69 50.14 -46.50
N ALA A 9 11.93 51.05 -45.55
CA ALA A 9 12.95 50.88 -44.51
C ALA A 9 12.60 49.79 -43.48
N LEU A 10 11.33 49.67 -43.08
CA LEU A 10 10.88 48.60 -42.19
C LEU A 10 10.87 47.24 -42.89
N ALA A 11 10.54 47.19 -44.18
CA ALA A 11 10.62 45.97 -44.98
C ALA A 11 12.07 45.49 -45.13
N ASP A 12 13.01 46.40 -45.42
CA ASP A 12 14.44 46.07 -45.48
C ASP A 12 14.97 45.57 -44.12
N LEU A 13 14.60 46.23 -43.02
CA LEU A 13 14.98 45.80 -41.68
C LEU A 13 14.39 44.41 -41.35
N ALA A 14 13.16 44.13 -41.77
CA ALA A 14 12.54 42.82 -41.55
C ALA A 14 13.29 41.69 -42.28
N GLU A 15 13.75 41.92 -43.52
CA GLU A 15 14.58 40.94 -44.24
C GLU A 15 15.96 40.77 -43.59
N GLN A 16 16.58 41.85 -43.10
CA GLN A 16 17.83 41.74 -42.34
C GLN A 16 17.66 40.93 -41.04
N VAL A 17 16.57 41.16 -40.29
CA VAL A 17 16.24 40.40 -39.07
C VAL A 17 16.00 38.93 -39.40
N LYS A 18 15.27 38.63 -40.47
CA LYS A 18 15.02 37.26 -40.92
C LYS A 18 16.33 36.54 -41.23
N LEU A 19 17.23 37.15 -41.99
CA LEU A 19 18.54 36.60 -42.31
C LEU A 19 19.36 36.34 -41.04
N ALA A 20 19.41 37.31 -40.13
CA ALA A 20 20.12 37.17 -38.85
C ALA A 20 19.54 36.03 -37.98
N ASN A 21 18.22 35.87 -37.97
CA ASN A 21 17.56 34.81 -37.23
C ASN A 21 17.82 33.41 -37.83
N GLU A 22 17.78 33.28 -39.16
CA GLU A 22 18.12 32.03 -39.85
C GLU A 22 19.58 31.62 -39.57
N GLN A 23 20.50 32.58 -39.62
CA GLN A 23 21.91 32.36 -39.25
C GLN A 23 22.06 31.92 -37.79
N PHE A 24 21.33 32.55 -36.87
CA PHE A 24 21.32 32.19 -35.45
C PHE A 24 20.81 30.76 -35.22
N LEU A 25 19.69 30.37 -35.83
CA LEU A 25 19.14 29.02 -35.71
C LEU A 25 20.07 27.96 -36.29
N LEU A 26 20.67 28.24 -37.46
CA LEU A 26 21.66 27.36 -38.07
C LEU A 26 22.90 27.23 -37.19
N ALA A 27 23.41 28.32 -36.62
CA ALA A 27 24.55 28.30 -35.71
C ALA A 27 24.26 27.47 -34.46
N ARG A 28 23.05 27.55 -33.89
CA ARG A 28 22.66 26.71 -32.74
C ARG A 28 22.68 25.23 -33.08
N ARG A 29 22.07 24.85 -34.20
CA ARG A 29 22.01 23.46 -34.64
C ARG A 29 23.40 22.91 -34.97
N THR A 30 24.18 23.64 -35.76
CA THR A 30 25.55 23.22 -36.14
C THR A 30 26.48 23.15 -34.92
N THR A 31 26.28 24.01 -33.92
CA THR A 31 26.98 23.92 -32.62
C THR A 31 26.64 22.62 -31.91
N ALA A 32 25.37 22.26 -31.82
CA ALA A 32 24.92 21.02 -31.19
C ALA A 32 25.43 19.77 -31.93
N GLU A 33 25.33 19.77 -33.26
CA GLU A 33 25.83 18.69 -34.13
C GLU A 33 27.35 18.49 -33.96
N SER A 34 28.10 19.59 -33.95
CA SER A 34 29.56 19.55 -33.77
C SER A 34 29.94 19.03 -32.39
N ALA A 35 29.24 19.44 -31.34
CA ALA A 35 29.47 18.95 -29.99
C ALA A 35 29.19 17.44 -29.86
N LEU A 36 28.09 16.96 -30.42
CA LEU A 36 27.76 15.52 -30.42
C LEU A 36 28.77 14.70 -31.24
N ARG A 37 29.15 15.19 -32.42
CA ARG A 37 30.18 14.54 -33.26
C ARG A 37 31.52 14.48 -32.54
N ALA A 38 31.97 15.59 -31.96
CA ALA A 38 33.19 15.64 -31.17
C ALA A 38 33.09 14.67 -29.97
N GLY A 39 31.94 14.61 -29.30
CA GLY A 39 31.67 13.67 -28.22
C GLY A 39 31.84 12.21 -28.64
N GLY A 40 31.31 11.82 -29.81
CA GLY A 40 31.51 10.49 -30.38
C GLY A 40 32.99 10.17 -30.63
N LEU A 41 33.70 11.07 -31.32
CA LEU A 41 35.14 10.91 -31.58
C LEU A 41 35.97 10.82 -30.28
N LEU A 42 35.56 11.55 -29.25
CA LEU A 42 36.21 11.53 -27.94
C LEU A 42 35.98 10.21 -27.21
N ILE A 43 34.80 9.59 -27.35
CA ILE A 43 34.52 8.25 -26.83
C ILE A 43 35.43 7.25 -27.52
N ASP A 44 35.44 7.24 -28.86
CA ASP A 44 36.27 6.32 -29.65
C ASP A 44 37.76 6.48 -29.36
N ALA A 45 38.23 7.72 -29.20
CA ALA A 45 39.62 8.01 -28.85
C ALA A 45 39.94 7.52 -27.43
N LYS A 46 39.05 7.78 -26.46
CA LYS A 46 39.26 7.38 -25.06
C LYS A 46 39.34 5.86 -24.92
N ASP A 47 38.57 5.11 -25.69
CA ASP A 47 38.57 3.64 -25.67
C ASP A 47 39.87 3.05 -26.26
N ARG A 48 40.63 3.83 -27.05
CA ARG A 48 41.91 3.44 -27.67
C ARG A 48 43.14 3.95 -26.93
N CYS A 49 42.99 4.94 -26.04
CA CYS A 49 44.11 5.54 -25.32
C CYS A 49 44.67 4.61 -24.24
N ALA A 50 46.01 4.47 -24.20
CA ALA A 50 46.69 3.86 -23.07
C ALA A 50 46.74 4.82 -21.85
N HIS A 51 47.16 4.29 -20.70
CA HIS A 51 47.37 5.11 -19.50
C HIS A 51 48.33 6.28 -19.79
N GLY A 52 47.90 7.49 -19.43
CA GLY A 52 48.70 8.72 -19.60
C GLY A 52 48.56 9.42 -20.96
N GLU A 53 48.01 8.78 -21.99
CA GLU A 53 47.91 9.37 -23.35
C GLU A 53 46.75 10.36 -23.51
N TRP A 54 45.74 10.27 -22.64
CA TRP A 54 44.51 11.05 -22.76
C TRP A 54 44.73 12.57 -22.67
N LEU A 55 45.55 13.01 -21.71
CA LEU A 55 45.82 14.44 -21.52
C LEU A 55 46.58 15.07 -22.70
N PRO A 56 47.69 14.46 -23.21
CA PRO A 56 48.32 14.90 -24.45
C PRO A 56 47.37 14.93 -25.65
N PHE A 57 46.50 13.93 -25.78
CA PHE A 57 45.50 13.88 -26.84
C PHE A 57 44.54 15.09 -26.77
N LEU A 58 43.97 15.37 -25.60
CA LEU A 58 43.07 16.51 -25.41
C LEU A 58 43.76 17.85 -25.70
N LYS A 59 45.01 18.01 -25.27
CA LYS A 59 45.82 19.20 -25.58
C LYS A 59 45.98 19.38 -27.08
N ARG A 60 46.24 18.30 -27.83
CA ARG A 60 46.32 18.33 -29.30
C ARG A 60 44.98 18.61 -29.96
N ALA A 61 43.88 18.12 -29.39
CA ALA A 61 42.53 18.38 -29.85
C ALA A 61 42.01 19.80 -29.51
N GLY A 62 42.78 20.60 -28.75
CA GLY A 62 42.42 21.98 -28.41
C GLY A 62 41.27 22.11 -27.42
N ILE A 63 40.94 21.06 -26.67
CA ILE A 63 39.84 21.05 -25.70
C ILE A 63 40.34 20.67 -24.31
N ASN A 64 39.71 21.24 -23.28
CA ASN A 64 39.97 20.83 -21.90
C ASN A 64 39.13 19.60 -21.52
N GLU A 65 39.52 18.94 -20.42
CA GLU A 65 38.82 17.75 -19.91
C GLU A 65 37.34 17.99 -19.62
N ARG A 66 36.97 19.16 -19.10
CA ARG A 66 35.57 19.47 -18.78
C ARG A 66 34.72 19.48 -20.04
N THR A 67 35.21 20.12 -21.11
CA THR A 67 34.54 20.20 -22.41
C THR A 67 34.45 18.82 -23.05
N ALA A 68 35.56 18.06 -23.00
CA ALA A 68 35.57 16.68 -23.48
C ALA A 68 34.52 15.82 -22.77
N ARG A 69 34.50 15.86 -21.43
CA ARG A 69 33.51 15.16 -20.61
C ARG A 69 32.08 15.56 -20.94
N ASN A 70 31.81 16.86 -21.11
CA ASN A 70 30.49 17.37 -21.47
C ASN A 70 30.02 16.82 -22.83
N PHE A 71 30.88 16.88 -23.85
CA PHE A 71 30.54 16.37 -25.19
C PHE A 71 30.34 14.86 -25.19
N MET A 72 31.20 14.12 -24.50
CA MET A 72 31.04 12.67 -24.33
C MET A 72 29.75 12.31 -23.60
N THR A 73 29.37 13.07 -22.55
CA THR A 73 28.10 12.85 -21.84
C THR A 73 26.91 13.06 -22.76
N LEU A 74 26.90 14.12 -23.57
CA LEU A 74 25.85 14.34 -24.57
C LEU A 74 25.81 13.21 -25.60
N ALA A 75 26.96 12.84 -26.17
CA ALA A 75 27.02 11.77 -27.17
C ALA A 75 26.54 10.42 -26.62
N ARG A 76 26.95 10.04 -25.39
CA ARG A 76 26.49 8.80 -24.74
C ARG A 76 25.00 8.80 -24.43
N SER A 77 24.38 9.97 -24.24
CA SER A 77 22.94 10.05 -23.98
C SER A 77 22.08 9.77 -25.22
N GLY A 78 22.66 9.85 -26.43
CA GLY A 78 21.90 9.71 -27.66
C GLY A 78 20.95 10.88 -27.97
N ILE A 79 21.04 11.99 -27.22
CA ILE A 79 20.22 13.19 -27.45
C ILE A 79 20.45 13.74 -28.86
N LYS A 80 19.35 14.14 -29.51
CA LYS A 80 19.40 14.67 -30.88
C LYS A 80 19.94 16.10 -30.89
N PRO A 81 20.66 16.52 -31.95
CA PRO A 81 21.18 17.89 -32.05
C PRO A 81 20.07 18.95 -31.96
N ASP A 82 18.94 18.71 -32.62
CA ASP A 82 17.79 19.62 -32.57
C ASP A 82 17.28 19.79 -31.13
N THR A 83 17.17 18.71 -30.36
CA THR A 83 16.78 18.76 -28.95
C THR A 83 17.79 19.55 -28.11
N VAL A 84 19.09 19.37 -28.33
CA VAL A 84 20.12 20.17 -27.64
C VAL A 84 19.98 21.65 -27.99
N ALA A 85 19.72 21.98 -29.25
CA ALA A 85 19.48 23.35 -29.68
C ALA A 85 18.25 23.92 -28.98
N ASP A 86 17.11 23.21 -29.01
CA ASP A 86 15.84 23.65 -28.44
C ASP A 86 15.89 23.84 -26.92
N LEU A 87 16.60 22.98 -26.20
CA LEU A 87 16.80 23.10 -24.74
C LEU A 87 17.60 24.36 -24.35
N GLY A 88 18.23 25.05 -25.31
CA GLY A 88 19.07 26.23 -25.03
C GLY A 88 20.57 25.94 -25.06
N GLY A 89 20.97 24.86 -25.73
CA GLY A 89 22.36 24.48 -25.96
C GLY A 89 22.90 23.46 -24.95
N ILE A 90 24.21 23.26 -25.02
CA ILE A 90 24.94 22.16 -24.35
C ILE A 90 24.72 22.14 -22.84
N ARG A 91 24.77 23.30 -22.19
CA ARG A 91 24.62 23.38 -20.73
C ARG A 91 23.23 22.96 -20.29
N ALA A 92 22.19 23.52 -20.90
CA ALA A 92 20.81 23.20 -20.58
C ALA A 92 20.47 21.74 -20.89
N ALA A 93 21.02 21.19 -21.99
CA ALA A 93 20.90 19.77 -22.29
C ALA A 93 21.54 18.88 -21.22
N LEU A 94 22.72 19.23 -20.71
CA LEU A 94 23.35 18.48 -19.62
C LEU A 94 22.57 18.57 -18.31
N GLU A 95 22.04 19.75 -17.98
CA GLU A 95 21.18 19.94 -16.80
C GLU A 95 19.88 19.14 -16.92
N HIS A 96 19.28 19.09 -18.10
CA HIS A 96 18.11 18.26 -18.41
C HIS A 96 18.41 16.76 -18.22
N LEU A 97 19.50 16.26 -18.81
CA LEU A 97 19.93 14.87 -18.65
C LEU A 97 20.25 14.50 -17.20
N ALA A 98 20.84 15.43 -16.44
CA ALA A 98 21.12 15.23 -15.02
C ALA A 98 19.81 15.11 -14.21
N ARG A 99 18.82 15.95 -14.53
CA ARG A 99 17.50 15.89 -13.90
C ARG A 99 16.78 14.59 -14.24
N GLU A 100 16.73 14.20 -15.50
CA GLU A 100 16.07 12.95 -15.91
C GLU A 100 16.68 11.72 -15.22
N ARG A 101 18.01 11.69 -15.06
CA ARG A 101 18.68 10.61 -14.31
C ARG A 101 18.31 10.61 -12.84
N ALA A 102 18.27 11.78 -12.20
CA ALA A 102 17.85 11.89 -10.80
C ALA A 102 16.38 11.45 -10.62
N GLU A 103 15.49 11.88 -11.51
CA GLU A 103 14.09 11.48 -11.50
C GLU A 103 13.91 9.98 -11.77
N ALA A 104 14.72 9.39 -12.65
CA ALA A 104 14.72 7.95 -12.88
C ALA A 104 15.16 7.17 -11.65
N ALA A 105 16.23 7.59 -10.97
CA ALA A 105 16.70 6.97 -9.74
C ALA A 105 15.65 7.05 -8.62
N ILE A 106 15.02 8.22 -8.43
CA ILE A 106 13.93 8.39 -7.45
C ILE A 106 12.74 7.48 -7.81
N ARG A 107 12.41 7.37 -9.09
CA ARG A 107 11.30 6.51 -9.55
C ARG A 107 11.58 5.05 -9.27
N GLU A 108 12.79 4.58 -9.54
CA GLU A 108 13.25 3.22 -9.24
C GLU A 108 13.18 2.92 -7.74
N GLU A 109 13.80 3.77 -6.91
CA GLU A 109 13.74 3.67 -5.45
C GLU A 109 12.29 3.66 -4.93
N SER A 110 11.44 4.54 -5.46
CA SER A 110 10.03 4.59 -5.07
C SER A 110 9.24 3.35 -5.48
N ALA A 111 9.63 2.67 -6.57
CA ALA A 111 8.99 1.45 -7.03
C ALA A 111 9.41 0.26 -6.16
N GLU A 112 10.68 0.20 -5.76
CA GLU A 112 11.20 -0.79 -4.81
C GLU A 112 10.51 -0.66 -3.45
N LEU A 113 10.44 0.56 -2.89
CA LEU A 113 9.76 0.81 -1.61
C LEU A 113 8.27 0.42 -1.64
N LYS A 114 7.57 0.70 -2.74
CA LYS A 114 6.17 0.30 -2.91
C LYS A 114 6.00 -1.21 -2.99
N ALA A 115 6.94 -1.92 -3.61
CA ALA A 115 6.90 -3.37 -3.68
C ALA A 115 7.13 -3.99 -2.28
N GLU A 116 8.08 -3.45 -1.52
CA GLU A 116 8.32 -3.87 -0.13
C GLU A 116 7.11 -3.59 0.78
N GLU A 117 6.51 -2.40 0.66
CA GLU A 117 5.30 -2.04 1.42
C GLU A 117 4.13 -3.00 1.14
N ALA A 118 3.93 -3.39 -0.12
CA ALA A 118 2.88 -4.34 -0.49
C ALA A 118 3.09 -5.73 0.16
N VAL A 119 4.33 -6.20 0.24
CA VAL A 119 4.66 -7.47 0.92
C VAL A 119 4.39 -7.36 2.42
N LEU A 120 4.84 -6.28 3.06
CA LEU A 120 4.62 -6.05 4.49
C LEU A 120 3.13 -5.90 4.81
N GLN A 121 2.33 -5.29 3.93
CA GLN A 121 0.89 -5.19 4.12
C GLN A 121 0.21 -6.56 4.06
N ALA A 122 0.62 -7.44 3.15
CA ALA A 122 0.10 -8.81 3.08
C ALA A 122 0.45 -9.62 4.33
N GLU A 123 1.71 -9.57 4.78
CA GLU A 123 2.15 -10.25 6.01
C GLU A 123 1.40 -9.73 7.26
N ASN A 124 1.19 -8.42 7.35
CA ASN A 124 0.40 -7.84 8.45
C ASN A 124 -1.04 -8.32 8.46
N GLU A 125 -1.65 -8.55 7.30
CA GLU A 125 -3.02 -9.06 7.23
C GLU A 125 -3.09 -10.52 7.68
N GLU A 126 -2.16 -11.37 7.23
CA GLU A 126 -2.05 -12.75 7.72
C GLU A 126 -1.84 -12.81 9.23
N LEU A 127 -0.98 -11.95 9.78
CA LEU A 127 -0.75 -11.85 11.23
C LEU A 127 -2.00 -11.38 11.99
N ARG A 128 -2.81 -10.49 11.41
CA ARG A 128 -4.07 -10.06 12.01
C ARG A 128 -5.09 -11.18 12.07
N GLU A 129 -5.23 -11.95 10.99
CA GLU A 129 -6.13 -13.11 10.96
C GLU A 129 -5.71 -14.17 11.97
N ALA A 130 -4.40 -14.48 12.03
CA ALA A 130 -3.85 -15.41 13.01
C ALA A 130 -4.11 -14.95 14.46
N ASN A 131 -3.92 -13.66 14.75
CA ASN A 131 -4.22 -13.11 16.07
C ASN A 131 -5.71 -13.21 16.41
N ALA A 132 -6.60 -12.88 15.48
CA ALA A 132 -8.04 -12.99 15.69
C ALA A 132 -8.47 -14.44 15.98
N ALA A 133 -7.88 -15.42 15.29
CA ALA A 133 -8.13 -16.83 15.53
C ALA A 133 -7.66 -17.27 16.93
N LEU A 134 -6.45 -16.88 17.34
CA LEU A 134 -5.92 -17.17 18.67
C LEU A 134 -6.74 -16.52 19.79
N GLU A 135 -7.20 -15.29 19.59
CA GLU A 135 -8.07 -14.61 20.56
C GLU A 135 -9.42 -15.34 20.73
N ALA A 136 -10.00 -15.82 19.63
CA ALA A 136 -11.21 -16.64 19.67
C ALA A 136 -10.99 -17.96 20.41
N GLU A 137 -9.86 -18.64 20.15
CA GLU A 137 -9.50 -19.88 20.84
C GLU A 137 -9.28 -19.65 22.35
N ILE A 138 -8.56 -18.59 22.73
CA ILE A 138 -8.36 -18.20 24.12
C ILE A 138 -9.70 -17.91 24.81
N SER A 139 -10.61 -17.23 24.11
CA SER A 139 -11.97 -16.97 24.62
C SER A 139 -12.74 -18.27 24.86
N ALA A 140 -12.71 -19.20 23.91
CA ALA A 140 -13.36 -20.50 24.02
C ALA A 140 -12.80 -21.34 25.18
N LEU A 141 -11.47 -21.43 25.29
CA LEU A 141 -10.79 -22.14 26.37
C LEU A 141 -11.10 -21.51 27.73
N LYS A 142 -11.16 -20.17 27.83
CA LYS A 142 -11.58 -19.49 29.06
C LYS A 142 -13.03 -19.82 29.44
N ALA A 143 -13.94 -19.87 28.47
CA ALA A 143 -15.32 -20.25 28.71
C ALA A 143 -15.43 -21.71 29.19
N GLU A 144 -14.65 -22.62 28.60
CA GLU A 144 -14.57 -24.02 29.02
C GLU A 144 -14.00 -24.14 30.44
N ILE A 145 -12.87 -23.49 30.73
CA ILE A 145 -12.28 -23.48 32.08
C ILE A 145 -13.29 -22.95 33.11
N LYS A 146 -14.04 -21.89 32.77
CA LYS A 146 -15.08 -21.35 33.65
C LYS A 146 -16.21 -22.35 33.90
N ARG A 147 -16.61 -23.15 32.90
CA ARG A 147 -17.61 -24.21 33.09
C ARG A 147 -17.19 -25.23 34.15
N PHE A 148 -15.89 -25.53 34.21
CA PHE A 148 -15.34 -26.49 35.18
C PHE A 148 -14.82 -25.84 36.46
N SER A 149 -14.77 -24.50 36.54
CA SER A 149 -14.17 -23.80 37.68
C SER A 149 -14.91 -24.06 39.00
N GLU A 150 -16.23 -24.25 38.95
CA GLU A 150 -17.05 -24.53 40.13
C GLU A 150 -16.82 -25.94 40.69
N MET A 151 -16.43 -26.91 39.84
CA MET A 151 -16.14 -28.28 40.26
C MET A 151 -14.71 -28.43 40.80
N ARG A 152 -13.82 -27.48 40.47
CA ARG A 152 -12.41 -27.54 40.82
C ARG A 152 -12.14 -27.64 42.33
N PRO A 153 -12.81 -26.87 43.22
CA PRO A 153 -12.59 -26.99 44.67
C PRO A 153 -12.99 -28.34 45.26
N LEU A 154 -13.99 -29.02 44.69
CA LEU A 154 -14.39 -30.36 45.11
C LEU A 154 -13.40 -31.40 44.58
N PHE A 155 -12.97 -31.25 43.33
CA PHE A 155 -11.94 -32.08 42.73
C PHE A 155 -10.61 -31.97 43.51
N ASP A 156 -10.18 -30.78 43.88
CA ASP A 156 -8.95 -30.58 44.66
C ASP A 156 -9.02 -31.21 46.07
N LYS A 157 -10.24 -31.41 46.62
CA LYS A 157 -10.46 -32.04 47.93
C LYS A 157 -10.47 -33.56 47.92
N GLY A 158 -10.85 -34.19 46.81
CA GLY A 158 -11.06 -35.65 46.78
C GLY A 158 -11.26 -36.25 45.39
N GLY A 159 -10.75 -35.59 44.35
CA GLY A 159 -10.88 -36.02 42.96
C GLY A 159 -12.32 -36.10 42.48
N PHE A 160 -12.56 -36.97 41.50
CA PHE A 160 -13.90 -37.17 40.92
C PHE A 160 -14.90 -37.78 41.90
N GLU A 161 -14.46 -38.52 42.92
CA GLU A 161 -15.35 -39.09 43.93
C GLU A 161 -16.09 -38.01 44.72
N ALA A 162 -15.37 -36.97 45.16
CA ALA A 162 -15.97 -35.83 45.87
C ALA A 162 -16.94 -35.03 44.98
N VAL A 163 -16.63 -34.90 43.68
CA VAL A 163 -17.51 -34.22 42.72
C VAL A 163 -18.80 -35.01 42.48
N VAL A 164 -18.68 -36.33 42.26
CA VAL A 164 -19.83 -37.23 42.03
C VAL A 164 -20.73 -37.26 43.26
N ALA A 165 -20.17 -37.41 44.46
CA ALA A 165 -20.94 -37.43 45.69
C ALA A 165 -21.77 -36.15 45.89
N ALA A 166 -21.18 -34.98 45.59
CA ALA A 166 -21.89 -33.70 45.68
C ALA A 166 -23.06 -33.61 44.67
N LYS A 167 -22.85 -34.11 43.44
CA LYS A 167 -23.89 -34.11 42.40
C LYS A 167 -24.98 -35.14 42.64
N ASP A 168 -24.65 -36.30 43.18
CA ASP A 168 -25.64 -37.31 43.58
C ASP A 168 -26.59 -36.76 44.65
N GLU A 169 -26.06 -36.00 45.61
CA GLU A 169 -26.87 -35.35 46.64
C GLU A 169 -27.78 -34.27 46.03
N GLU A 170 -27.28 -33.45 45.10
CA GLU A 170 -28.09 -32.46 44.37
C GLU A 170 -29.24 -33.12 43.60
N ILE A 171 -28.97 -34.22 42.89
CA ILE A 171 -29.97 -34.99 42.15
C ILE A 171 -31.03 -35.55 43.10
N ARG A 172 -30.62 -36.08 44.26
CA ARG A 172 -31.53 -36.62 45.28
C ARG A 172 -32.50 -35.54 45.79
N VAL A 173 -31.98 -34.34 46.08
CA VAL A 173 -32.78 -33.19 46.53
C VAL A 173 -33.78 -32.76 45.45
N LEU A 174 -33.31 -32.62 44.20
CA LEU A 174 -34.16 -32.20 43.09
C LEU A 174 -35.27 -33.22 42.78
N LYS A 175 -34.98 -34.53 42.79
CA LYS A 175 -35.99 -35.58 42.63
C LYS A 175 -37.07 -35.48 43.70
N THR A 176 -36.67 -35.32 44.96
CA THR A 176 -37.60 -35.14 46.09
C THR A 176 -38.50 -33.92 45.89
N ARG A 177 -37.93 -32.81 45.41
CA ARG A 177 -38.69 -31.58 45.11
C ARG A 177 -39.70 -31.79 43.99
N VAL A 178 -39.28 -32.40 42.88
CA VAL A 178 -40.15 -32.69 41.73
C VAL A 178 -41.31 -33.59 42.15
N GLU A 179 -41.06 -34.61 42.97
CA GLU A 179 -42.11 -35.49 43.50
C GLU A 179 -43.12 -34.73 44.37
N ARG A 180 -42.64 -33.85 45.25
CA ARG A 180 -43.50 -33.02 46.10
C ARG A 180 -44.36 -32.08 45.26
N GLU A 181 -43.74 -31.32 44.36
CA GLU A 181 -44.45 -30.40 43.47
C GLU A 181 -45.48 -31.14 42.60
N SER A 182 -45.15 -32.36 42.16
CA SER A 182 -46.08 -33.20 41.39
C SER A 182 -47.27 -33.65 42.24
N LYS A 183 -47.04 -34.05 43.49
CA LYS A 183 -48.10 -34.42 44.44
C LYS A 183 -49.00 -33.23 44.75
N ASP A 184 -48.41 -32.05 44.99
CA ASP A 184 -49.15 -30.83 45.28
C ASP A 184 -50.02 -30.42 44.08
N LYS A 185 -49.45 -30.43 42.86
CA LYS A 185 -50.20 -30.18 41.62
C LYS A 185 -51.34 -31.18 41.43
N ALA A 186 -51.11 -32.47 41.67
CA ALA A 186 -52.16 -33.49 41.61
C ALA A 186 -53.24 -33.26 42.67
N GLY A 187 -52.85 -32.85 43.88
CA GLY A 187 -53.75 -32.45 44.95
C GLY A 187 -54.61 -31.26 44.57
N HIS A 188 -53.99 -30.17 44.08
CA HIS A 188 -54.68 -28.99 43.59
C HIS A 188 -55.65 -29.32 42.45
N ALA A 189 -55.26 -30.18 41.51
CA ALA A 189 -56.14 -30.63 40.43
C ALA A 189 -57.35 -31.41 40.95
N LYS A 190 -57.17 -32.29 41.94
CA LYS A 190 -58.29 -33.02 42.59
C LYS A 190 -59.22 -32.07 43.33
N SER A 191 -58.68 -31.14 44.10
CA SER A 191 -59.46 -30.12 44.82
C SER A 191 -60.23 -29.23 43.86
N ALA A 192 -59.60 -28.79 42.76
CA ALA A 192 -60.25 -28.00 41.72
C ALA A 192 -61.44 -28.76 41.11
N LYS A 193 -61.26 -30.04 40.75
CA LYS A 193 -62.36 -30.90 40.24
C LYS A 193 -63.48 -31.10 41.26
N PHE A 194 -63.15 -31.27 42.54
CA PHE A 194 -64.14 -31.40 43.61
C PHE A 194 -64.97 -30.13 43.75
N TRP A 195 -64.33 -28.97 43.83
CA TRP A 195 -65.02 -27.68 43.91
C TRP A 195 -65.84 -27.38 42.66
N GLU A 196 -65.34 -27.73 41.47
CA GLU A 196 -66.09 -27.63 40.22
C GLU A 196 -67.36 -28.49 40.24
N LYS A 197 -67.27 -29.74 40.70
CA LYS A 197 -68.44 -30.62 40.87
C LYS A 197 -69.45 -30.04 41.87
N ARG A 198 -68.96 -29.57 43.03
CA ARG A 198 -69.80 -29.02 44.09
C ARG A 198 -70.52 -27.74 43.65
N ALA A 199 -69.84 -26.89 42.90
CA ALA A 199 -70.43 -25.69 42.30
C ALA A 199 -71.59 -26.04 41.36
N ARG A 200 -71.41 -27.06 40.49
CA ARG A 200 -72.48 -27.56 39.61
C ARG A 200 -73.68 -28.11 40.39
N GLU A 201 -73.45 -28.88 41.47
CA GLU A 201 -74.51 -29.41 42.35
C GLU A 201 -75.33 -28.29 43.02
N LEU A 202 -74.70 -27.17 43.36
CA LEU A 202 -75.34 -26.00 43.95
C LEU A 202 -75.97 -25.04 42.91
N GLY A 203 -76.02 -25.44 41.63
CA GLY A 203 -76.67 -24.67 40.56
C GLY A 203 -75.80 -23.60 39.92
N TYR A 204 -74.52 -23.48 40.28
CA TYR A 204 -73.57 -22.61 39.61
C TYR A 204 -73.05 -23.31 38.34
N SER A 205 -73.54 -22.91 37.16
CA SER A 205 -73.00 -23.34 35.87
C SER A 205 -72.12 -22.24 35.26
N LYS A 206 -71.18 -22.62 34.40
CA LYS A 206 -70.34 -21.69 33.63
C LYS A 206 -71.12 -20.84 32.61
N GLU A 207 -72.44 -21.02 32.47
CA GLU A 207 -73.27 -20.38 31.42
C GLU A 207 -74.13 -19.19 31.91
N ARG A 208 -73.75 -18.51 32.99
CA ARG A 208 -74.25 -17.15 33.27
C ARG A 208 -73.11 -16.20 33.63
N ALA A 209 -72.48 -15.68 32.59
CA ALA A 209 -71.79 -14.40 32.41
C ALA A 209 -70.69 -14.58 31.36
#